data_AF-A0A2R8BS36-F1
#
_entry.id   AF-A0A2R8BS36-F1
#
_cell.length_a   1.000
_cell.length_b   1.000
_cell.length_c   1.000
_cell.angle_alpha   90.00
_cell.angle_beta   90.00
_cell.angle_gamma   90.00
#
_symmetry.space_group_name_H-M   'P 1'
#
loop_
_entity.id
_entity.type
_entity.pdbx_description
1 polymer ?
#
loop_
_entity_poly.entity_id
_entity_poly.type
_entity_poly.pdbx_seq_one_letter_code
_entity_poly.pdbx_strand_id
1 'polypeptide(L)'
;MEKLVRRSAALADLLFLGLVVYLGALQLTGNFHVVSPDTVFRSVQLDGQALIRWIRKNGIASVLNLRGDNTGTDWHEAELAVTDRLGIQHIDFRMSASPNWNSPKSSGCCRSFATRRSPF
;
A
#
# COMPACT_ATOMS: atom_id res chain seq x y z
N MET A 1 11.47 30.72 36.47
CA MET A 1 10.95 30.50 35.09
C MET A 1 11.81 29.52 34.28
N GLU A 2 13.15 29.57 34.35
CA GLU A 2 14.05 28.70 33.57
C GLU A 2 13.79 27.18 33.72
N LYS A 3 13.50 26.69 34.92
CA LYS A 3 13.18 25.27 35.17
C LYS A 3 11.88 24.82 34.50
N LEU A 4 10.91 25.73 34.36
CA LEU A 4 9.65 25.46 33.68
C LEU A 4 9.86 25.43 32.16
N VAL A 5 10.63 26.38 31.62
CA VAL A 5 11.01 26.44 30.20
C VAL A 5 11.81 25.20 29.77
N ARG A 6 12.78 24.76 30.59
CA ARG A 6 13.53 23.52 30.32
C ARG A 6 12.66 22.26 30.32
N ARG A 7 11.67 22.19 31.23
CA ARG A 7 10.72 21.06 31.28
C ARG A 7 9.78 21.04 30.08
N SER A 8 9.27 22.21 29.67
CA SER A 8 8.43 22.31 28.47
C SER A 8 9.20 22.00 27.18
N ALA A 9 10.46 22.44 27.08
CA ALA A 9 11.32 22.10 25.94
C ALA A 9 11.59 20.59 25.87
N ALA A 10 11.95 19.96 27.00
CA ALA A 10 12.16 18.51 27.05
C ALA A 10 10.90 17.70 26.69
N LEU A 11 9.72 18.16 27.11
CA LEU A 11 8.45 17.55 26.71
C LEU A 11 8.18 17.73 25.21
N ALA A 12 8.44 18.91 24.65
CA ALA A 12 8.29 19.16 23.22
C ALA A 12 9.23 18.28 22.39
N ASP A 13 10.49 18.12 22.81
CA ASP A 13 11.47 17.25 22.15
C ASP A 13 11.05 15.77 22.20
N LEU A 14 10.54 15.30 23.33
CA LEU A 14 10.00 13.95 23.48
C LEU A 14 8.79 13.70 22.56
N LEU A 15 7.87 14.67 22.49
CA LEU A 15 6.72 14.59 21.59
C LEU A 15 7.15 14.60 20.12
N PHE A 16 8.11 15.45 19.76
CA PHE A 16 8.66 15.51 18.41
C PHE A 16 9.35 14.20 18.03
N LEU A 17 10.18 13.64 18.92
CA LEU A 17 10.82 12.35 18.71
C LEU A 17 9.78 11.23 18.54
N GLY A 18 8.74 11.21 19.38
CA GLY A 18 7.64 10.27 19.27
C GLY A 18 6.92 10.35 17.93
N LEU A 19 6.67 11.57 17.44
CA LEU A 19 6.07 11.80 16.12
C LEU A 19 6.97 11.29 14.99
N VAL A 20 8.28 11.59 15.04
CA VAL A 20 9.25 11.12 14.02
C VAL A 20 9.32 9.59 13.99
N VAL A 21 9.38 8.95 15.16
CA VAL A 21 9.39 7.47 15.25
C VAL A 21 8.10 6.88 14.69
N TYR A 22 6.95 7.46 15.03
CA TYR A 22 5.66 7.00 14.54
C TYR A 22 5.54 7.11 13.00
N LEU A 23 5.90 8.26 12.44
CA LEU A 23 5.88 8.48 10.99
C LEU A 23 6.89 7.57 10.27
N GLY A 24 8.09 7.38 10.84
CA GLY A 24 9.09 6.45 10.32
C GLY A 24 8.60 5.00 10.30
N ALA A 25 7.92 4.56 11.37
CA ALA A 25 7.32 3.23 11.43
C ALA A 25 6.22 3.03 10.38
N LEU A 26 5.35 4.03 10.14
CA LEU A 26 4.34 3.98 9.08
C LEU A 26 4.97 3.83 7.69
N GLN A 27 6.07 4.54 7.43
CA GLN A 27 6.78 4.46 6.16
C GLN A 27 7.44 3.08 5.97
N LEU A 28 8.09 2.55 7.01
CA LEU A 28 8.77 1.24 6.96
C LEU A 28 7.80 0.06 6.83
N THR A 29 6.64 0.15 7.48
CA THR A 29 5.60 -0.87 7.37
C THR A 29 4.78 -0.75 6.08
N GLY A 30 4.96 0.32 5.31
CA GLY A 30 4.21 0.59 4.08
C GLY A 30 2.71 0.76 4.32
N ASN A 31 2.31 1.04 5.57
CA ASN A 31 0.91 1.05 6.01
C ASN A 31 0.14 -0.21 5.57
N PHE A 32 0.82 -1.37 5.60
CA PHE A 32 0.29 -2.66 5.15
C PHE A 32 -0.64 -3.25 6.21
N HIS A 33 -1.89 -3.47 5.85
CA HIS A 33 -2.92 -3.99 6.75
C HIS A 33 -3.79 -5.06 6.08
N VAL A 34 -4.18 -6.05 6.85
CA VAL A 34 -5.14 -7.08 6.44
C VAL A 34 -6.54 -6.45 6.38
N VAL A 35 -7.21 -6.56 5.23
CA VAL A 35 -8.62 -6.17 5.06
C VAL A 35 -9.52 -7.39 5.27
N SER A 36 -9.14 -8.52 4.66
CA SER A 36 -9.77 -9.83 4.88
C SER A 36 -8.67 -10.85 5.13
N PRO A 37 -8.79 -11.69 6.18
CA PRO A 37 -7.79 -12.71 6.51
C PRO A 37 -7.38 -13.51 5.26
N ASP A 38 -6.07 -13.58 5.04
CA ASP A 38 -5.41 -14.36 3.99
C ASP A 38 -5.91 -14.17 2.56
N THR A 39 -6.69 -13.10 2.32
CA THR A 39 -7.36 -12.89 1.02
C THR A 39 -7.10 -11.50 0.47
N VAL A 40 -7.23 -10.46 1.30
CA VAL A 40 -7.12 -9.07 0.84
C VAL A 40 -6.27 -8.27 1.81
N PHE A 41 -5.23 -7.66 1.27
CA PHE A 41 -4.36 -6.74 1.97
C PHE A 41 -4.46 -5.35 1.33
N ARG A 42 -4.32 -4.31 2.14
CA ARG A 42 -4.18 -2.93 1.68
C ARG A 42 -2.82 -2.41 2.09
N SER A 43 -2.23 -1.56 1.27
CA SER A 43 -1.01 -0.83 1.61
C SER A 43 -1.05 0.58 1.05
N VAL A 44 -0.15 1.43 1.53
CA VAL A 44 0.31 2.58 0.76
C VAL A 44 1.08 2.08 -0.47
N GLN A 45 1.32 2.98 -1.42
CA GLN A 45 2.18 2.72 -2.57
C GLN A 45 3.56 2.24 -2.10
N LEU A 46 3.90 1.00 -2.46
CA LEU A 46 5.15 0.37 -2.08
C LEU A 46 6.20 0.65 -3.14
N ASP A 47 7.45 0.79 -2.74
CA ASP A 47 8.56 0.66 -3.69
C ASP A 47 8.65 -0.79 -4.20
N GLY A 48 9.32 -1.00 -5.34
CA GLY A 48 9.41 -2.32 -5.95
C GLY A 48 10.05 -3.39 -5.06
N GLN A 49 11.00 -3.04 -4.20
CA GLN A 49 11.66 -4.01 -3.31
C GLN A 49 10.74 -4.40 -2.14
N ALA A 50 10.03 -3.45 -1.56
CA ALA A 50 9.02 -3.69 -0.55
C ALA A 50 7.90 -4.55 -1.12
N LEU A 51 7.45 -4.25 -2.34
CA LEU A 51 6.42 -5.03 -3.03
C LEU A 51 6.82 -6.50 -3.19
N ILE A 52 8.04 -6.78 -3.67
CA ILE A 52 8.57 -8.16 -3.77
C ILE A 52 8.53 -8.88 -2.42
N ARG A 53 8.99 -8.21 -1.34
CA ARG A 53 9.00 -8.80 0.01
C ARG A 53 7.59 -9.16 0.47
N TRP A 54 6.63 -8.27 0.28
CA TRP A 54 5.24 -8.50 0.69
C TRP A 54 4.56 -9.59 -0.14
N ILE A 55 4.77 -9.61 -1.46
CA ILE A 55 4.21 -10.64 -2.35
C ILE A 55 4.66 -12.04 -1.91
N ARG A 56 5.97 -12.23 -1.72
CA ARG A 56 6.52 -13.53 -1.33
C ARG A 56 6.12 -13.94 0.08
N LYS A 57 6.12 -12.98 1.03
CA LYS A 57 5.81 -13.26 2.43
C LYS A 57 4.35 -13.70 2.63
N ASN A 58 3.41 -13.17 1.84
CA ASN A 58 1.98 -13.40 2.02
C ASN A 58 1.33 -14.19 0.88
N GLY A 59 2.10 -14.73 -0.07
CA GLY A 59 1.57 -15.50 -1.19
C GLY A 59 0.59 -14.71 -2.05
N ILE A 60 0.92 -13.45 -2.38
CA ILE A 60 0.00 -12.57 -3.10
C ILE A 60 -0.04 -12.96 -4.58
N ALA A 61 -1.25 -13.26 -5.08
CA ALA A 61 -1.47 -13.68 -6.46
C ALA A 61 -1.68 -12.53 -7.46
N SER A 62 -2.11 -11.36 -6.95
CA SER A 62 -2.42 -10.20 -7.77
C SER A 62 -2.22 -8.89 -7.01
N VAL A 63 -1.87 -7.84 -7.75
CA VAL A 63 -1.75 -6.46 -7.27
C VAL A 63 -2.85 -5.63 -7.94
N LEU A 64 -3.65 -4.95 -7.12
CA LEU A 64 -4.68 -4.02 -7.57
C LEU A 64 -4.22 -2.58 -7.40
N ASN A 65 -4.02 -1.88 -8.50
CA ASN A 65 -3.76 -0.45 -8.48
C ASN A 65 -5.07 0.35 -8.59
N LEU A 66 -5.47 0.97 -7.49
CA LEU A 66 -6.69 1.80 -7.42
C LEU A 66 -6.54 3.20 -8.05
N ARG A 67 -5.31 3.61 -8.40
CA ARG A 67 -5.04 4.90 -9.06
C ARG A 67 -5.36 4.85 -10.56
N GLY A 68 -5.59 3.64 -11.09
CA GLY A 68 -5.75 3.37 -12.52
C GLY A 68 -4.41 3.34 -13.27
N ASP A 69 -4.50 3.20 -14.59
CA ASP A 69 -3.33 3.21 -15.47
C ASP A 69 -2.56 4.53 -15.33
N ASN A 70 -1.27 4.41 -15.00
CA ASN A 70 -0.32 5.53 -14.90
C ASN A 70 0.99 5.18 -15.64
N THR A 71 0.86 4.57 -16.82
CA THR A 71 1.97 4.22 -17.71
C THR A 71 2.94 5.39 -17.88
N GLY A 72 4.24 5.10 -17.82
CA GLY A 72 5.31 6.10 -17.94
C GLY A 72 5.70 6.79 -16.63
N THR A 73 5.11 6.41 -15.49
CA THR A 73 5.58 6.86 -14.18
C THR A 73 6.49 5.82 -13.54
N ASP A 74 7.62 6.24 -12.97
CA ASP A 74 8.65 5.33 -12.43
C ASP A 74 8.10 4.28 -11.47
N TRP A 75 7.12 4.66 -10.64
CA TRP A 75 6.52 3.74 -9.67
C TRP A 75 5.60 2.71 -10.33
N HIS A 76 4.82 3.09 -11.34
CA HIS A 76 3.89 2.19 -12.03
C HIS A 76 4.67 1.20 -12.89
N GLU A 77 5.69 1.67 -13.60
CA GLU A 77 6.63 0.82 -14.34
C GLU A 77 7.37 -0.15 -13.41
N ALA A 78 7.77 0.29 -12.21
CA ALA A 78 8.37 -0.59 -11.22
C ALA A 78 7.39 -1.66 -10.71
N GLU A 79 6.13 -1.31 -10.47
CA GLU A 79 5.09 -2.30 -10.09
C GLU A 79 4.85 -3.31 -11.22
N LEU A 80 4.73 -2.86 -12.46
CA LEU A 80 4.57 -3.72 -13.64
C LEU A 80 5.78 -4.65 -13.80
N ALA A 81 7.00 -4.13 -13.69
CA ALA A 81 8.21 -4.95 -13.78
C ALA A 81 8.30 -6.00 -12.66
N VAL A 82 7.88 -5.65 -11.44
CA VAL A 82 7.85 -6.60 -10.31
C VAL A 82 6.79 -7.68 -10.53
N THR A 83 5.58 -7.30 -10.93
CA THR A 83 4.48 -8.24 -11.14
C THR A 83 4.76 -9.19 -12.30
N ASP A 84 5.29 -8.68 -13.41
CA ASP A 84 5.74 -9.47 -14.57
C ASP A 84 6.85 -10.46 -14.18
N ARG A 85 7.90 -9.97 -13.49
CA ARG A 85 9.00 -10.83 -13.03
C ARG A 85 8.55 -11.95 -12.09
N LEU A 86 7.55 -11.70 -11.26
CA LEU A 86 7.03 -12.69 -10.31
C LEU A 86 5.89 -13.54 -10.89
N GLY A 87 5.44 -13.27 -12.13
CA GLY A 87 4.38 -14.01 -12.81
C GLY A 87 2.99 -13.81 -12.19
N ILE A 88 2.80 -12.73 -11.43
CA ILE A 88 1.54 -12.39 -10.77
C ILE A 88 0.77 -11.35 -11.57
N GLN A 89 -0.53 -11.23 -11.33
CA GLN A 89 -1.37 -10.31 -12.12
C GLN A 89 -1.28 -8.89 -11.58
N HIS A 90 -1.10 -7.90 -12.47
CA HIS A 90 -1.33 -6.49 -12.16
C HIS A 90 -2.67 -6.04 -12.76
N ILE A 91 -3.50 -5.36 -11.98
CA ILE A 91 -4.82 -4.89 -12.39
C ILE A 91 -4.92 -3.40 -12.09
N ASP A 92 -5.04 -2.60 -13.14
CA ASP A 92 -5.34 -1.17 -13.02
C ASP A 92 -6.86 -0.95 -12.96
N PHE A 93 -7.34 -0.46 -11.82
CA PHE A 93 -8.72 -0.09 -11.63
C PHE A 93 -8.82 1.33 -11.08
N ARG A 94 -9.15 2.31 -11.94
CA ARG A 94 -9.29 3.69 -11.49
C ARG A 94 -10.53 3.83 -10.60
N MET A 95 -10.31 4.02 -9.31
CA MET A 95 -11.38 4.27 -8.35
C MET A 95 -11.68 5.77 -8.31
N SER A 96 -12.87 6.16 -8.76
CA SER A 96 -13.36 7.54 -8.61
C SER A 96 -13.83 7.77 -7.16
N ALA A 97 -13.56 8.95 -6.61
CA ALA A 97 -14.03 9.34 -5.27
C ALA A 97 -15.55 9.59 -5.17
N SER A 98 -16.31 9.35 -6.25
CA SER A 98 -17.75 9.54 -6.28
C SER A 98 -18.48 8.39 -5.58
N PRO A 99 -19.49 8.65 -4.73
CA PRO A 99 -20.21 7.62 -3.97
C PRO A 99 -21.06 6.65 -4.80
N ASN A 100 -21.09 6.75 -6.13
CA ASN A 100 -21.96 5.93 -6.98
C ASN A 100 -21.35 4.55 -7.27
N TRP A 101 -21.29 3.72 -6.23
CA TRP A 101 -20.78 2.34 -6.27
C TRP A 101 -21.54 1.40 -7.25
N ASN A 102 -22.76 1.76 -7.67
CA ASN A 102 -23.62 0.95 -8.54
C ASN A 102 -23.26 1.02 -10.05
N SER A 103 -22.06 1.47 -10.42
CA SER A 103 -21.66 1.46 -11.83
C SER A 103 -21.28 0.04 -12.29
N PRO A 104 -21.57 -0.38 -13.54
CA PRO A 104 -21.17 -1.70 -14.08
C PRO A 104 -19.66 -2.01 -13.99
N LYS A 105 -18.82 -0.99 -13.75
CA LYS A 105 -17.37 -1.13 -13.59
C LYS A 105 -16.96 -1.80 -12.28
N SER A 106 -17.69 -1.58 -11.17
CA SER A 106 -17.36 -2.18 -9.86
C SER A 106 -17.57 -3.69 -9.85
N SER A 107 -18.61 -4.19 -10.52
CA SER A 107 -18.92 -5.62 -10.64
C SER A 107 -18.02 -6.37 -11.63
N GLY A 108 -17.38 -5.68 -12.57
CA GLY A 108 -16.31 -6.24 -13.41
C GLY A 108 -15.01 -6.49 -12.65
N CYS A 109 -14.66 -5.57 -11.75
CA CYS A 109 -13.44 -5.63 -10.93
C CYS A 109 -13.41 -6.89 -10.04
N CYS A 110 -14.50 -7.17 -9.32
CA CYS A 110 -14.59 -8.35 -8.44
C CYS A 110 -14.41 -9.69 -9.17
N ARG A 111 -14.74 -9.77 -10.46
CA ARG A 111 -14.68 -11.01 -11.25
C ARG A 111 -13.25 -11.33 -11.70
N SER A 112 -12.43 -10.32 -11.92
CA SER A 112 -11.03 -10.48 -12.36
C SER A 112 -10.10 -10.97 -11.25
N PHE A 113 -10.42 -10.74 -9.96
CA PHE A 113 -9.58 -11.18 -8.84
C PHE A 113 -9.61 -12.67 -8.56
N ALA A 114 -10.70 -13.36 -8.92
CA ALA A 114 -10.97 -14.72 -8.44
C ALA A 114 -10.26 -15.84 -9.24
N THR A 115 -9.55 -15.51 -10.32
CA THR A 115 -9.18 -16.49 -11.35
C THR A 115 -7.74 -17.01 -11.28
N ARG A 116 -6.82 -16.37 -10.55
CA ARG A 116 -5.40 -16.80 -10.50
C ARG A 116 -4.92 -17.07 -9.08
N ARG A 117 -4.28 -18.23 -8.86
CA ARG A 117 -3.57 -18.56 -7.62
C ARG A 117 -2.12 -18.07 -7.67
N SER A 118 -1.56 -17.73 -6.51
CA SER A 118 -0.17 -17.32 -6.35
C SER A 118 0.78 -18.42 -6.87
N PRO A 119 1.89 -18.05 -7.54
CA PRO A 119 2.97 -18.99 -7.88
C PRO A 119 3.85 -19.35 -6.67
N PHE A 120 3.63 -18.70 -5.52
CA PHE A 120 4.27 -18.94 -4.23
C PHE A 120 3.29 -19.60 -3.26
#